data_AF-A0ABD3R939-F1
#
_entry.id   AF-A0ABD3R939-F1
#
_cell.length_a   1.000
_cell.length_b   1.000
_cell.length_c   1.000
_cell.angle_alpha   90.00
_cell.angle_beta   90.00
_cell.angle_gamma   90.00
#
_symmetry.space_group_name_H-M   'P 1'
#
loop_
_entity.id
_entity.type
_entity.pdbx_description
1 polymer ?
#
loop_
_entity_poly.entity_id
_entity_poly.type
_entity_poly.pdbx_seq_one_letter_code
_entity_poly.pdbx_strand_id
1 'polypeptide(L)'
;MRVIFTVALIVATGIVACRHLRGENYRLSIHDPKSVVLKGKPVGSSDIDVNKITATTFDLPPLSRYSLDNINITSPSFNRELFILYYDPQEDEFRVYIDEKRDLYLAKVFSPLWSRLRTVVPILTYALRNHFPDRFQGEHEFMTYFSTGDVIKLMCECVVKKESSNCQNDKFAPILQFGSVYKDPTILPTLVTMPVWQHLPCFEEWQKEGKICEYLKRQREVAGKLSGEESLVKDTATGESKWMPFSEWDALYPILIWRGSDYSFLTCIQHRVLPVEWNRDIASQLSQLGNDARAVALALMNVWDNLTPRWKATALSAMAKLDVRDMIGVSENRKRKQVPWIDAKFVIKSHVHGVSVMPKVDRYEPFHEFGVEVATGDKMTLSQLSKYKYHIDLGGGGGTSWLGTLDKLGMPGLLFHHETSAKDYFHDEILPWVHYVPVNEDLSDLKEKYDWAEANSDEARQISDAGTKYVQNRSEPEVMRQSYERYFIHSLRNVLAAYVPMSDRVEAKIQMAEWLAKWSMVGRCSGWDEKCAFKNWRIKA
;
A
#
# COMPACT_ATOMS: atom_id res chain seq x y z
N MET A 1 22.78 -1.84 -63.31
CA MET A 1 21.42 -1.60 -63.85
C MET A 1 20.44 -1.96 -62.74
N ARG A 2 19.81 -0.97 -62.08
CA ARG A 2 18.40 -0.55 -62.28
C ARG A 2 17.42 -1.71 -62.01
N VAL A 3 16.39 -1.70 -61.14
CA VAL A 3 15.57 -0.66 -60.46
C VAL A 3 14.73 -1.38 -59.37
N ILE A 4 14.76 -0.86 -58.13
CA ILE A 4 13.68 -0.51 -57.17
C ILE A 4 12.30 -1.22 -57.29
N PHE A 5 11.78 -1.81 -56.21
CA PHE A 5 10.53 -1.36 -55.53
C PHE A 5 10.33 -1.97 -54.12
N THR A 6 9.78 -1.12 -53.27
CA THR A 6 9.54 -1.10 -51.82
C THR A 6 8.47 -2.08 -51.32
N VAL A 7 8.62 -2.63 -50.11
CA VAL A 7 7.48 -2.97 -49.23
C VAL A 7 7.77 -2.48 -47.81
N ALA A 8 6.85 -1.68 -47.31
CA ALA A 8 6.91 -0.90 -46.08
C ALA A 8 6.43 -1.67 -44.84
N LEU A 9 6.93 -1.25 -43.69
CA LEU A 9 6.40 -1.48 -42.35
C LEU A 9 4.89 -1.20 -42.28
N ILE A 10 4.12 -2.13 -41.70
CA ILE A 10 2.79 -1.83 -41.16
C ILE A 10 2.88 -1.93 -39.63
N VAL A 11 2.88 -0.75 -39.00
CA VAL A 11 2.47 -0.54 -37.61
C VAL A 11 0.94 -0.45 -37.64
N ALA A 12 0.23 -1.36 -36.97
CA ALA A 12 -1.21 -1.28 -36.78
C ALA A 12 -1.52 -1.13 -35.29
N THR A 13 -1.88 0.11 -34.94
CA THR A 13 -2.54 0.55 -33.71
C THR A 13 -3.89 -0.16 -33.53
N GLY A 14 -4.06 -0.91 -32.45
CA GLY A 14 -5.33 -1.49 -32.04
C GLY A 14 -6.13 -0.54 -31.15
N ILE A 15 -6.87 0.39 -31.77
CA ILE A 15 -8.00 1.07 -31.14
C ILE A 15 -9.21 0.15 -31.36
N VAL A 16 -9.74 -0.49 -30.31
CA VAL A 16 -11.05 -1.15 -30.39
C VAL A 16 -12.08 -0.22 -29.80
N ALA A 17 -12.83 0.40 -30.71
CA ALA A 17 -14.00 1.21 -30.41
C ALA A 17 -15.13 0.33 -29.86
N CYS A 18 -15.69 0.76 -28.74
CA CYS A 18 -16.92 0.23 -28.18
C CYS A 18 -18.08 0.54 -29.13
N ARG A 19 -18.74 -0.49 -29.69
CA ARG A 19 -19.98 -0.35 -30.48
C ARG A 19 -21.09 -1.17 -29.83
N HIS A 20 -22.18 -0.46 -29.53
CA HIS A 20 -23.49 -0.98 -29.16
C HIS A 20 -23.89 -2.24 -29.92
N LEU A 21 -24.27 -3.28 -29.18
CA LEU A 21 -25.25 -4.27 -29.64
C LEU A 21 -26.26 -4.52 -28.52
N ARG A 22 -27.51 -4.14 -28.81
CA ARG A 22 -28.70 -4.40 -27.99
C ARG A 22 -29.07 -5.88 -28.13
N GLY A 23 -29.46 -6.46 -26.99
CA GLY A 23 -30.44 -7.54 -26.85
C GLY A 23 -30.28 -8.78 -27.72
N GLU A 24 -29.72 -9.84 -27.15
CA GLU A 24 -30.21 -11.22 -27.35
C GLU A 24 -29.63 -12.15 -26.27
N ASN A 25 -30.41 -13.16 -25.89
CA ASN A 25 -30.28 -14.01 -24.72
C ASN A 25 -28.91 -14.74 -24.60
N TYR A 26 -28.17 -14.49 -23.52
CA TYR A 26 -27.01 -15.33 -23.15
C TYR A 26 -27.44 -16.47 -22.21
N ARG A 27 -27.57 -17.67 -22.77
CA ARG A 27 -27.36 -18.93 -22.03
C ARG A 27 -25.86 -19.17 -21.99
N LEU A 28 -25.24 -19.10 -20.82
CA LEU A 28 -23.85 -19.49 -20.61
C LEU A 28 -23.71 -21.00 -20.88
N SER A 29 -23.11 -21.34 -22.02
CA SER A 29 -22.69 -22.70 -22.34
C SER A 29 -21.40 -23.01 -21.58
N ILE A 30 -21.45 -24.03 -20.73
CA ILE A 30 -20.31 -24.57 -19.98
C ILE A 30 -19.40 -25.27 -21.01
N HIS A 31 -18.25 -24.67 -21.30
CA HIS A 31 -17.16 -25.38 -21.97
C HIS A 31 -16.26 -26.06 -20.94
N ASP A 32 -15.87 -27.29 -21.30
CA ASP A 32 -15.05 -28.27 -20.60
C ASP A 32 -13.85 -27.66 -19.83
N PRO A 33 -13.71 -27.90 -18.51
CA PRO A 33 -12.68 -27.27 -17.67
C PRO A 33 -11.24 -27.77 -17.89
N LYS A 34 -10.97 -28.61 -18.90
CA LYS A 34 -9.63 -29.22 -19.10
C LYS A 34 -8.68 -28.49 -20.05
N SER A 35 -8.98 -27.29 -20.57
CA SER A 35 -8.09 -26.64 -21.54
C SER A 35 -7.98 -25.11 -21.46
N VAL A 36 -7.98 -24.53 -20.26
CA VAL A 36 -7.59 -23.11 -20.10
C VAL A 36 -6.07 -23.04 -19.92
N VAL A 37 -5.35 -22.79 -21.00
CA VAL A 37 -3.93 -22.43 -20.97
C VAL A 37 -3.85 -20.95 -20.61
N LEU A 38 -3.53 -20.64 -19.35
CA LEU A 38 -3.13 -19.30 -18.94
C LEU A 38 -2.00 -18.82 -19.86
N LYS A 39 -2.18 -17.70 -20.56
CA LYS A 39 -1.09 -17.03 -21.29
C LYS A 39 -0.13 -16.47 -20.23
N GLY A 40 0.85 -17.30 -19.87
CA GLY A 40 1.75 -17.06 -18.75
C GLY A 40 1.74 -18.25 -17.79
N LYS A 41 2.10 -19.46 -18.26
CA LYS A 41 2.52 -20.51 -17.33
C LYS A 41 3.70 -19.96 -16.50
N PRO A 42 3.68 -20.12 -15.17
CA PRO A 42 4.75 -19.67 -14.31
C PRO A 42 6.03 -20.43 -14.67
N VAL A 43 7.16 -19.73 -14.74
CA VAL A 43 8.47 -20.36 -14.58
C VAL A 43 8.39 -21.16 -13.29
N GLY A 44 8.74 -22.46 -13.34
CA GLY A 44 8.56 -23.35 -12.20
C GLY A 44 9.23 -22.77 -10.94
N SER A 45 8.59 -22.96 -9.79
CA SER A 45 9.14 -22.60 -8.47
C SER A 45 10.51 -23.24 -8.19
N SER A 46 10.93 -24.21 -9.01
CA SER A 46 12.25 -24.85 -8.99
C SER A 46 13.39 -24.06 -9.64
N ASP A 47 13.12 -23.02 -10.43
CA ASP A 47 14.16 -22.28 -11.16
C ASP A 47 14.59 -20.96 -10.50
N ILE A 48 13.87 -20.51 -9.47
CA ILE A 48 14.26 -19.35 -8.66
C ILE A 48 14.94 -19.89 -7.40
N ASP A 49 16.27 -19.96 -7.43
CA ASP A 49 17.07 -20.21 -6.24
C ASP A 49 16.92 -19.02 -5.29
N VAL A 50 15.97 -19.12 -4.36
CA VAL A 50 15.62 -18.08 -3.37
C VAL A 50 16.85 -17.71 -2.51
N ASN A 51 17.83 -18.62 -2.37
CA ASN A 51 19.08 -18.39 -1.67
C ASN A 51 20.12 -17.61 -2.51
N LYS A 52 19.91 -17.47 -3.82
CA LYS A 52 20.74 -16.68 -4.74
C LYS A 52 20.26 -15.25 -4.96
N ILE A 53 19.19 -14.82 -4.30
CA ILE A 53 18.89 -13.39 -4.14
C ILE A 53 19.88 -12.82 -3.12
N THR A 54 21.18 -12.88 -3.46
CA THR A 54 22.26 -12.26 -2.71
C THR A 54 22.17 -10.74 -2.89
N ALA A 55 22.59 -10.00 -1.86
CA ALA A 55 22.50 -8.55 -1.71
C ALA A 55 23.00 -7.67 -2.89
N THR A 56 23.59 -8.25 -3.94
CA THR A 56 24.20 -7.56 -5.09
C THR A 56 23.23 -7.12 -6.20
N THR A 57 21.97 -7.57 -6.23
CA THR A 57 21.02 -7.21 -7.32
C THR A 57 20.20 -5.95 -7.06
N PHE A 58 20.46 -5.22 -5.98
CA PHE A 58 19.63 -4.10 -5.57
C PHE A 58 20.42 -2.91 -5.03
N ASP A 59 21.56 -2.61 -5.66
CA ASP A 59 22.24 -1.34 -5.42
C ASP A 59 21.26 -0.19 -5.74
N LEU A 60 21.09 0.73 -4.80
CA LEU A 60 20.28 1.92 -5.03
C LEU A 60 20.94 2.72 -6.16
N PRO A 61 20.16 3.25 -7.12
CA PRO A 61 20.74 4.05 -8.19
C PRO A 61 21.48 5.26 -7.61
N PRO A 62 22.67 5.60 -8.15
CA PRO A 62 23.41 6.76 -7.67
C PRO A 62 22.60 8.03 -7.87
N LEU A 63 22.58 8.89 -6.86
CA LEU A 63 21.88 10.17 -6.91
C LEU A 63 22.76 11.22 -7.60
N SER A 64 22.13 12.05 -8.45
CA SER A 64 22.76 13.25 -8.99
C SER A 64 23.19 14.19 -7.86
N ARG A 65 24.33 14.86 -8.03
CA ARG A 65 24.74 15.91 -7.10
C ARG A 65 23.65 16.98 -6.99
N TYR A 66 23.42 17.48 -5.80
CA TYR A 66 22.41 18.49 -5.55
C TYR A 66 22.87 19.57 -4.56
N SER A 67 22.33 20.77 -4.71
CA SER A 67 22.64 21.95 -3.90
C SER A 67 21.37 22.69 -3.49
N LEU A 68 21.52 23.89 -2.91
CA LEU A 68 20.41 24.78 -2.58
C LEU A 68 19.52 25.11 -3.79
N ASP A 69 20.07 25.14 -5.01
CA ASP A 69 19.31 25.40 -6.23
C ASP A 69 18.27 24.31 -6.48
N ASN A 70 18.68 23.05 -6.37
CA ASN A 70 17.78 21.90 -6.49
C ASN A 70 16.72 21.92 -5.39
N ILE A 71 17.12 22.27 -4.16
CA ILE A 71 16.21 22.36 -3.02
C ILE A 71 15.12 23.42 -3.30
N ASN A 72 15.52 24.61 -3.72
CA ASN A 72 14.61 25.73 -3.96
C ASN A 72 13.52 25.40 -5.00
N ILE A 73 13.88 24.68 -6.08
CA ILE A 73 12.93 24.32 -7.14
C ILE A 73 12.03 23.11 -6.80
N THR A 74 12.31 22.37 -5.73
CA THR A 74 11.58 21.13 -5.40
C THR A 74 10.23 21.42 -4.73
N SER A 75 10.24 22.23 -3.67
CA SER A 75 9.04 22.46 -2.85
C SER A 75 7.81 23.02 -3.56
N PRO A 76 7.89 23.88 -4.60
CA PRO A 76 6.70 24.44 -5.24
C PRO A 76 5.77 23.35 -5.79
N SER A 77 6.31 22.21 -6.22
CA SER A 77 5.60 21.10 -6.86
C SER A 77 4.84 20.18 -5.90
N PHE A 78 4.91 20.43 -4.58
CA PHE A 78 4.28 19.62 -3.54
C PHE A 78 3.04 20.27 -2.95
N ASN A 79 1.98 19.50 -2.72
CA ASN A 79 0.75 20.01 -2.13
C ASN A 79 0.78 20.07 -0.60
N ARG A 80 1.49 19.14 0.06
CA ARG A 80 1.55 18.96 1.53
C ARG A 80 2.52 17.83 1.91
N GLU A 81 2.64 17.53 3.20
CA GLU A 81 3.37 16.40 3.79
C GLU A 81 4.85 16.33 3.36
N LEU A 82 5.47 17.50 3.17
CA LEU A 82 6.88 17.67 2.83
C LEU A 82 7.55 18.53 3.91
N PHE A 83 8.72 18.12 4.39
CA PHE A 83 9.49 18.90 5.34
C PHE A 83 10.97 18.94 4.97
N ILE A 84 11.63 19.99 5.41
CA ILE A 84 13.07 20.19 5.26
C ILE A 84 13.73 19.75 6.56
N LEU A 85 14.76 18.93 6.45
CA LEU A 85 15.75 18.78 7.50
C LEU A 85 16.96 19.62 7.13
N TYR A 86 17.35 20.51 8.04
CA TYR A 86 18.53 21.36 7.91
C TYR A 86 19.43 21.11 9.11
N TYR A 87 20.68 20.72 8.88
CA TYR A 87 21.70 20.70 9.93
C TYR A 87 22.39 22.06 9.97
N ASP A 88 22.31 22.74 11.11
CA ASP A 88 22.98 24.00 11.37
C ASP A 88 24.36 23.72 11.99
N PRO A 89 25.47 23.99 11.28
CA PRO A 89 26.80 23.75 11.81
C PRO A 89 27.18 24.70 12.95
N GLN A 90 26.56 25.90 13.05
CA GLN A 90 26.90 26.88 14.10
C GLN A 90 26.36 26.48 15.47
N GLU A 91 25.15 25.91 15.48
CA GLU A 91 24.47 25.46 16.70
C GLU A 91 24.64 23.95 16.93
N ASP A 92 25.33 23.26 16.02
CA ASP A 92 25.46 21.79 16.00
C ASP A 92 24.11 21.07 16.17
N GLU A 93 23.07 21.54 15.49
CA GLU A 93 21.69 21.04 15.66
C GLU A 93 20.98 20.76 14.32
N PHE A 94 20.10 19.76 14.32
CA PHE A 94 19.15 19.55 13.24
C PHE A 94 17.88 20.37 13.49
N ARG A 95 17.45 21.11 12.47
CA ARG A 95 16.22 21.89 12.43
C ARG A 95 15.25 21.32 11.42
N VAL A 96 13.98 21.28 11.80
CA VAL A 96 12.89 20.79 10.97
C VAL A 96 12.03 21.97 10.54
N TYR A 97 11.77 22.12 9.23
CA TYR A 97 10.92 23.17 8.69
C TYR A 97 9.78 22.59 7.85
N ILE A 98 8.59 23.20 7.93
CA ILE A 98 7.44 22.85 7.08
C ILE A 98 6.77 24.09 6.48
N ASP A 99 5.95 23.90 5.44
CA ASP A 99 5.00 24.90 4.97
C ASP A 99 3.66 24.71 5.70
N GLU A 100 3.50 25.39 6.83
CA GLU A 100 2.28 25.29 7.64
C GLU A 100 1.02 25.63 6.83
N LYS A 101 1.09 26.49 5.80
CA LYS A 101 -0.08 26.87 5.01
C LYS A 101 -0.61 25.70 4.18
N ARG A 102 0.31 24.87 3.65
CA ARG A 102 -0.03 23.66 2.86
C ARG A 102 -0.50 22.49 3.73
N ASP A 103 -0.02 22.42 4.96
CA ASP A 103 -0.27 21.29 5.86
C ASP A 103 -1.44 21.47 6.85
N LEU A 104 -2.21 22.56 6.73
CA LEU A 104 -3.40 22.85 7.56
C LEU A 104 -4.59 21.88 7.38
N TYR A 105 -4.49 20.87 6.50
CA TYR A 105 -5.68 20.17 5.97
C TYR A 105 -6.48 19.29 6.95
N LEU A 106 -6.12 19.12 8.23
CA LEU A 106 -6.95 18.35 9.19
C LEU A 106 -7.15 19.04 10.55
N ALA A 107 -7.07 20.37 10.50
CA ALA A 107 -6.86 21.28 11.62
C ALA A 107 -7.94 21.39 12.71
N LYS A 108 -9.07 20.66 12.64
CA LYS A 108 -10.02 20.70 13.77
C LYS A 108 -9.73 19.67 14.86
N VAL A 109 -8.94 18.61 14.59
CA VAL A 109 -8.71 17.52 15.57
C VAL A 109 -7.29 16.95 15.56
N PHE A 110 -6.65 16.72 14.39
CA PHE A 110 -5.36 16.01 14.32
C PHE A 110 -4.64 16.18 12.96
N SER A 111 -3.34 16.48 12.95
CA SER A 111 -2.52 16.48 11.72
C SER A 111 -1.70 15.17 11.60
N PRO A 112 -1.92 14.34 10.57
CA PRO A 112 -1.12 13.14 10.32
C PRO A 112 0.36 13.42 10.15
N LEU A 113 0.72 14.52 9.47
CA LEU A 113 2.09 14.97 9.33
C LEU A 113 2.75 15.17 10.70
N TRP A 114 2.06 15.85 11.62
CA TRP A 114 2.61 16.14 12.94
C TRP A 114 2.95 14.88 13.74
N SER A 115 2.05 13.89 13.74
CA SER A 115 2.31 12.62 14.41
C SER A 115 3.45 11.85 13.77
N ARG A 116 3.53 11.85 12.43
CA ARG A 116 4.59 11.14 11.70
C ARG A 116 5.95 11.79 11.88
N LEU A 117 6.04 13.13 11.90
CA LEU A 117 7.28 13.86 12.16
C LEU A 117 7.90 13.49 13.52
N ARG A 118 7.06 13.37 14.55
CA ARG A 118 7.52 13.00 15.91
C ARG A 118 8.05 11.58 16.01
N THR A 119 7.65 10.68 15.10
CA THR A 119 8.21 9.34 14.99
C THR A 119 9.48 9.35 14.12
N VAL A 120 9.41 9.96 12.94
CA VAL A 120 10.46 9.84 11.91
C VAL A 120 11.71 10.62 12.27
N VAL A 121 11.60 11.89 12.65
CA VAL A 121 12.75 12.80 12.77
C VAL A 121 13.72 12.39 13.88
N PRO A 122 13.28 12.00 15.11
CA PRO A 122 14.23 11.62 16.14
C PRO A 122 15.08 10.41 15.74
N ILE A 123 14.45 9.37 15.18
CA ILE A 123 15.10 8.15 14.68
C ILE A 123 16.11 8.49 13.57
N LEU A 124 15.71 9.36 12.65
CA LEU A 124 16.50 9.78 11.50
C LEU A 124 17.73 10.62 11.90
N THR A 125 17.54 11.63 12.75
CA THR A 125 18.62 12.54 13.16
C THR A 125 19.66 11.82 14.01
N TYR A 126 19.23 10.88 14.85
CA TYR A 126 20.11 9.96 15.55
C TYR A 126 20.91 9.09 14.58
N ALA A 127 20.25 8.44 13.61
CA ALA A 127 20.93 7.60 12.63
C ALA A 127 21.97 8.39 11.80
N LEU A 128 21.62 9.62 11.39
CA LEU A 128 22.52 10.51 10.67
C LEU A 128 23.78 10.81 11.48
N ARG A 129 23.65 11.20 12.75
CA ARG A 129 24.81 11.52 13.59
C ARG A 129 25.60 10.26 13.98
N ASN A 130 24.93 9.16 14.32
CA ASN A 130 25.56 7.93 14.78
C ASN A 130 26.37 7.22 13.68
N HIS A 131 25.84 7.17 12.45
CA HIS A 131 26.49 6.46 11.34
C HIS A 131 27.38 7.35 10.48
N PHE A 132 27.25 8.67 10.59
CA PHE A 132 28.06 9.63 9.83
C PHE A 132 28.60 10.75 10.75
N PRO A 133 29.30 10.40 11.85
CA PRO A 133 29.70 11.39 12.86
C PRO A 133 30.57 12.48 12.26
N ASP A 134 31.47 12.17 11.33
CA ASP A 134 32.36 13.14 10.68
C ASP A 134 31.59 14.20 9.86
N ARG A 135 30.33 13.93 9.49
CA ARG A 135 29.49 14.88 8.75
C ARG A 135 28.73 15.86 9.64
N PHE A 136 28.59 15.56 10.93
CA PHE A 136 27.72 16.29 11.85
C PHE A 136 28.49 16.70 13.11
N GLN A 137 29.57 17.47 12.91
CA GLN A 137 30.47 18.02 13.93
C GLN A 137 30.70 19.55 13.79
N GLY A 138 29.85 20.24 13.03
CA GLY A 138 29.86 21.71 12.96
C GLY A 138 30.69 22.33 11.83
N GLU A 139 31.16 21.55 10.85
CA GLU A 139 31.96 22.08 9.73
C GLU A 139 31.10 22.60 8.58
N HIS A 140 30.17 21.77 8.11
CA HIS A 140 29.36 22.03 6.93
C HIS A 140 27.89 21.80 7.24
N GLU A 141 27.02 22.62 6.66
CA GLU A 141 25.59 22.38 6.73
C GLU A 141 25.17 21.15 5.91
N PHE A 142 23.95 20.69 6.16
CA PHE A 142 23.30 19.69 5.34
C PHE A 142 21.82 20.04 5.19
N MET A 143 21.27 19.89 3.99
CA MET A 143 19.85 20.13 3.76
C MET A 143 19.29 19.12 2.76
N THR A 144 18.11 18.57 3.08
CA THR A 144 17.37 17.71 2.14
C THR A 144 15.89 17.67 2.49
N TYR A 145 15.10 17.03 1.62
CA TYR A 145 13.66 16.86 1.80
C TYR A 145 13.29 15.47 2.30
N PHE A 146 12.24 15.46 3.09
CA PHE A 146 11.59 14.26 3.56
C PHE A 146 10.09 14.38 3.37
N SER A 147 9.44 13.25 3.10
CA SER A 147 7.98 13.19 3.03
C SER A 147 7.45 11.99 3.80
N THR A 148 6.29 12.18 4.43
CA THR A 148 5.62 11.18 5.27
C THR A 148 4.21 10.88 4.80
N GLY A 149 3.83 11.33 3.61
CA GLY A 149 2.50 11.03 3.07
C GLY A 149 2.35 9.53 2.83
N ASP A 150 1.12 9.00 2.92
CA ASP A 150 0.85 7.59 2.57
C ASP A 150 1.34 7.26 1.15
N VAL A 151 1.30 8.24 0.27
CA VAL A 151 2.06 8.32 -0.99
C VAL A 151 2.56 9.76 -1.13
N ILE A 152 3.59 9.96 -1.95
CA ILE A 152 4.14 11.28 -2.25
C ILE A 152 3.02 12.26 -2.68
N LYS A 153 2.93 13.41 -2.00
CA LYS A 153 1.86 14.42 -2.23
C LYS A 153 2.28 15.50 -3.23
N LEU A 154 2.85 15.06 -4.35
CA LEU A 154 3.15 15.92 -5.48
C LEU A 154 1.85 16.44 -6.11
N MET A 155 1.89 17.63 -6.74
CA MET A 155 0.79 18.10 -7.58
C MET A 155 0.50 17.09 -8.68
N CYS A 156 -0.78 16.77 -8.94
CA CYS A 156 -1.12 15.72 -9.89
C CYS A 156 -0.60 16.00 -11.31
N GLU A 157 -0.50 17.27 -11.73
CA GLU A 157 0.13 17.64 -13.01
C GLU A 157 1.58 17.14 -13.14
N CYS A 158 2.34 17.16 -12.04
CA CYS A 158 3.70 16.66 -11.99
C CYS A 158 3.76 15.13 -11.88
N VAL A 159 2.66 14.47 -11.47
CA VAL A 159 2.57 13.00 -11.45
C VAL A 159 2.26 12.45 -12.84
N VAL A 160 1.28 13.04 -13.55
CA VAL A 160 0.83 12.55 -14.86
C VAL A 160 1.66 13.10 -16.05
N LYS A 161 2.80 13.74 -15.77
CA LYS A 161 3.70 14.36 -16.76
C LYS A 161 2.97 15.23 -17.79
N LYS A 162 2.00 16.04 -17.36
CA LYS A 162 1.49 17.10 -18.22
C LYS A 162 2.59 18.16 -18.35
N GLU A 163 2.80 18.68 -19.56
CA GLU A 163 3.78 19.76 -19.81
C GLU A 163 3.46 20.95 -18.88
N SER A 164 4.19 21.03 -17.77
CA SER A 164 4.13 22.11 -16.78
C SER A 164 5.56 22.54 -16.52
N SER A 165 5.84 23.83 -16.73
CA SER A 165 7.15 24.42 -16.47
C SER A 165 7.62 24.24 -15.02
N ASN A 166 6.68 23.93 -14.11
CA ASN A 166 6.92 23.83 -12.67
C ASN A 166 7.26 22.40 -12.20
N CYS A 167 7.21 21.40 -13.10
CA CYS A 167 7.44 19.99 -12.75
C CYS A 167 8.82 19.52 -13.23
N GLN A 168 9.88 20.07 -12.65
CA GLN A 168 11.28 19.74 -12.98
C GLN A 168 11.77 18.51 -12.19
N ASN A 169 11.01 17.41 -12.27
CA ASN A 169 11.15 16.26 -11.37
C ASN A 169 12.53 15.58 -11.42
N ASP A 170 13.24 15.69 -12.55
CA ASP A 170 14.60 15.22 -12.77
C ASP A 170 15.68 16.09 -12.12
N LYS A 171 15.35 17.35 -11.80
CA LYS A 171 16.25 18.35 -11.20
C LYS A 171 15.97 18.59 -9.73
N PHE A 172 14.95 17.98 -9.15
CA PHE A 172 14.65 18.14 -7.74
C PHE A 172 15.80 17.64 -6.86
N ALA A 173 15.88 18.17 -5.64
CA ALA A 173 16.72 17.56 -4.62
C ALA A 173 16.16 16.18 -4.25
N PRO A 174 16.99 15.25 -3.72
CA PRO A 174 16.51 13.97 -3.23
C PRO A 174 15.39 14.15 -2.21
N ILE A 175 14.32 13.37 -2.34
CA ILE A 175 13.20 13.35 -1.39
C ILE A 175 13.12 11.98 -0.75
N LEU A 176 13.35 11.89 0.55
CA LEU A 176 13.28 10.63 1.30
C LEU A 176 11.84 10.40 1.75
N GLN A 177 11.18 9.40 1.14
CA GLN A 177 9.75 9.12 1.30
C GLN A 177 9.51 7.95 2.25
N PHE A 178 8.94 8.23 3.44
CA PHE A 178 8.61 7.25 4.50
C PHE A 178 7.19 6.68 4.38
N GLY A 179 6.70 6.58 3.14
CA GLY A 179 5.43 5.96 2.79
C GLY A 179 5.57 5.26 1.45
N SER A 180 4.47 5.01 0.76
CA SER A 180 4.52 4.35 -0.54
C SER A 180 5.10 5.28 -1.61
N VAL A 181 5.74 4.68 -2.60
CA VAL A 181 6.29 5.34 -3.81
C VAL A 181 5.56 4.86 -5.05
N TYR A 182 5.59 5.62 -6.14
CA TYR A 182 5.08 5.12 -7.41
C TYR A 182 6.03 4.08 -8.01
N LYS A 183 5.49 3.04 -8.65
CA LYS A 183 6.30 2.00 -9.31
C LYS A 183 7.04 2.54 -10.54
N ASP A 184 6.45 3.51 -11.24
CA ASP A 184 7.11 4.18 -12.36
C ASP A 184 8.18 5.15 -11.84
N PRO A 185 9.48 4.82 -11.97
CA PRO A 185 10.56 5.66 -11.43
C PRO A 185 10.69 6.99 -12.18
N THR A 186 10.08 7.10 -13.36
CA THR A 186 10.16 8.31 -14.18
C THR A 186 9.19 9.40 -13.71
N ILE A 187 8.27 9.08 -12.79
CA ILE A 187 7.40 10.08 -12.15
C ILE A 187 8.24 11.00 -11.26
N LEU A 188 9.17 10.46 -10.48
CA LEU A 188 9.99 11.27 -9.58
C LEU A 188 11.37 10.60 -9.41
N PRO A 189 12.30 10.81 -10.36
CA PRO A 189 13.60 10.11 -10.37
C PRO A 189 14.47 10.38 -9.14
N THR A 190 14.23 11.50 -8.45
CA THR A 190 14.97 11.93 -7.26
C THR A 190 14.37 11.38 -5.96
N LEU A 191 13.31 10.57 -6.04
CA LEU A 191 12.67 9.98 -4.87
C LEU A 191 13.52 8.84 -4.32
N VAL A 192 13.82 8.90 -3.02
CA VAL A 192 14.50 7.86 -2.28
C VAL A 192 13.45 7.12 -1.45
N THR A 193 13.28 5.83 -1.73
CA THR A 193 12.33 4.98 -1.02
C THR A 193 12.88 4.66 0.37
N MET A 194 12.19 5.10 1.42
CA MET A 194 12.56 4.80 2.81
C MET A 194 11.64 3.72 3.38
N PRO A 195 12.03 3.05 4.47
CA PRO A 195 11.10 2.22 5.24
C PRO A 195 9.85 3.01 5.60
N VAL A 196 8.67 2.41 5.52
CA VAL A 196 7.44 3.11 5.92
C VAL A 196 7.51 3.52 7.39
N TRP A 197 6.94 4.68 7.73
CA TRP A 197 7.04 5.24 9.08
C TRP A 197 6.56 4.29 10.20
N GLN A 198 5.62 3.39 9.90
CA GLN A 198 5.12 2.38 10.86
C GLN A 198 6.19 1.34 11.24
N HIS A 199 7.18 1.11 10.38
CA HIS A 199 8.27 0.16 10.65
C HIS A 199 9.48 0.80 11.35
N LEU A 200 9.59 2.13 11.33
CA LEU A 200 10.74 2.82 11.92
C LEU A 200 10.98 2.55 13.41
N PRO A 201 9.95 2.34 14.27
CA PRO A 201 10.20 1.94 15.66
C PRO A 201 11.02 0.64 15.79
N CYS A 202 10.95 -0.27 14.80
CA CYS A 202 11.81 -1.44 14.78
C CYS A 202 13.25 -1.12 14.41
N PHE A 203 13.45 -0.10 13.56
CA PHE A 203 14.78 0.38 13.17
C PHE A 203 15.43 1.15 14.34
N GLU A 204 14.62 1.87 15.12
CA GLU A 204 14.98 2.50 16.39
C GLU A 204 15.54 1.49 17.41
N GLU A 205 14.77 0.43 17.69
CA GLU A 205 15.19 -0.61 18.64
C GLU A 205 16.44 -1.35 18.15
N TRP A 206 16.52 -1.63 16.84
CA TRP A 206 17.69 -2.25 16.23
C TRP A 206 18.95 -1.39 16.37
N GLN A 207 18.88 -0.11 16.04
CA GLN A 207 20.06 0.76 16.07
C GLN A 207 20.57 1.06 17.48
N LYS A 208 19.68 1.07 18.48
CA LYS A 208 20.04 1.27 19.89
C LYS A 208 20.59 0.02 20.56
N GLU A 209 19.93 -1.12 20.32
CA GLU A 209 20.11 -2.32 21.14
C GLU A 209 20.55 -3.56 20.36
N GLY A 210 20.51 -3.52 19.02
CA GLY A 210 20.73 -4.70 18.18
C GLY A 210 19.65 -5.77 18.36
N LYS A 211 18.45 -5.38 18.80
CA LYS A 211 17.34 -6.30 19.11
C LYS A 211 16.24 -6.27 18.08
N ILE A 212 15.55 -7.40 17.97
CA ILE A 212 14.34 -7.53 17.17
C ILE A 212 13.16 -6.93 17.93
N CYS A 213 12.43 -6.04 17.25
CA CYS A 213 11.29 -5.38 17.86
C CYS A 213 10.13 -6.30 18.15
N GLU A 214 9.33 -5.92 19.16
CA GLU A 214 8.16 -6.68 19.60
C GLU A 214 7.14 -6.94 18.48
N TYR A 215 6.98 -6.00 17.54
CA TYR A 215 6.09 -6.21 16.39
C TYR A 215 6.54 -7.41 15.54
N LEU A 216 7.83 -7.50 15.17
CA LEU A 216 8.35 -8.59 14.35
C LEU A 216 8.39 -9.92 15.12
N LYS A 217 8.67 -9.89 16.44
CA LYS A 217 8.55 -11.08 17.29
C LYS A 217 7.14 -11.65 17.27
N ARG A 218 6.13 -10.80 17.50
CA ARG A 218 4.72 -11.22 17.49
C ARG A 218 4.29 -11.76 16.13
N GLN A 219 4.69 -11.09 15.04
CA GLN A 219 4.44 -11.58 13.68
C GLN A 219 4.98 -13.01 13.48
N ARG A 220 6.23 -13.27 13.89
CA ARG A 220 6.83 -14.62 13.84
C ARG A 220 6.02 -15.65 14.64
N GLU A 221 5.58 -15.29 15.83
CA GLU A 221 4.86 -16.22 16.73
C GLU A 221 3.51 -16.67 16.16
N VAL A 222 2.80 -15.74 15.51
CA VAL A 222 1.45 -15.97 14.95
C VAL A 222 1.46 -16.36 13.47
N ALA A 223 2.57 -16.19 12.76
CA ALA A 223 2.65 -16.48 11.34
C ALA A 223 2.44 -17.98 11.05
N GLY A 224 1.54 -18.28 10.12
CA GLY A 224 1.11 -19.64 9.76
C GLY A 224 0.22 -20.29 10.82
N LYS A 225 -0.26 -19.54 11.83
CA LYS A 225 -1.09 -20.07 12.91
C LYS A 225 -2.38 -19.29 13.06
N LEU A 226 -3.39 -19.97 13.61
CA LEU A 226 -4.51 -19.28 14.25
C LEU A 226 -4.01 -18.62 15.53
N SER A 227 -4.34 -17.34 15.74
CA SER A 227 -3.98 -16.60 16.95
C SER A 227 -5.21 -16.38 17.85
N GLY A 228 -5.01 -16.11 19.15
CA GLY A 228 -6.05 -15.61 20.09
C GLY A 228 -6.87 -16.67 20.85
N GLU A 229 -7.52 -16.24 21.95
CA GLU A 229 -8.37 -17.09 22.84
C GLU A 229 -9.55 -17.74 22.11
N GLU A 230 -10.03 -17.13 21.02
CA GLU A 230 -11.05 -17.70 20.10
C GLU A 230 -10.58 -18.96 19.35
N SER A 231 -9.32 -19.35 19.51
CA SER A 231 -8.75 -20.59 18.97
C SER A 231 -9.05 -21.81 19.85
N LEU A 232 -9.64 -21.61 21.03
CA LEU A 232 -10.02 -22.67 21.96
C LEU A 232 -11.55 -22.86 21.94
N VAL A 233 -12.00 -24.06 21.57
CA VAL A 233 -13.40 -24.48 21.73
C VAL A 233 -13.47 -25.31 23.01
N LYS A 234 -14.42 -24.99 23.90
CA LYS A 234 -14.74 -25.87 25.02
C LYS A 234 -15.46 -27.10 24.49
N ASP A 235 -14.83 -28.25 24.65
CA ASP A 235 -15.48 -29.54 24.42
C ASP A 235 -16.68 -29.64 25.37
N THR A 236 -17.88 -29.79 24.82
CA THR A 236 -19.12 -29.81 25.60
C THR A 236 -19.29 -31.11 26.40
N ALA A 237 -18.53 -32.16 26.10
CA ALA A 237 -18.56 -33.44 26.81
C ALA A 237 -17.51 -33.52 27.92
N THR A 238 -16.32 -32.93 27.74
CA THR A 238 -15.21 -33.03 28.71
C THR A 238 -14.94 -31.73 29.47
N GLY A 239 -15.44 -30.59 28.98
CA GLY A 239 -15.17 -29.27 29.55
C GLY A 239 -13.77 -28.74 29.28
N GLU A 240 -12.92 -29.51 28.59
CA GLU A 240 -11.55 -29.13 28.24
C GLU A 240 -11.52 -28.18 27.04
N SER A 241 -10.60 -27.21 27.09
CA SER A 241 -10.35 -26.30 25.99
C SER A 241 -9.46 -26.97 24.94
N LYS A 242 -9.99 -27.24 23.75
CA LYS A 242 -9.24 -27.82 22.63
C LYS A 242 -9.00 -26.80 21.52
N TRP A 243 -7.82 -26.84 20.92
CA TRP A 243 -7.45 -26.03 19.78
C TRP A 243 -8.32 -26.34 18.55
N MET A 244 -8.82 -25.30 17.87
CA MET A 244 -9.55 -25.45 16.62
C MET A 244 -8.67 -26.08 15.53
N PRO A 245 -9.20 -26.98 14.68
CA PRO A 245 -8.42 -27.68 13.66
C PRO A 245 -7.99 -26.81 12.46
N PHE A 246 -8.26 -25.50 12.47
CA PHE A 246 -8.01 -24.62 11.31
C PHE A 246 -6.53 -24.25 11.09
N SER A 247 -5.58 -24.84 11.82
CA SER A 247 -4.15 -24.70 11.51
C SER A 247 -3.74 -25.46 10.25
N GLU A 248 -4.63 -26.30 9.72
CA GLU A 248 -4.39 -27.07 8.49
C GLU A 248 -5.07 -26.39 7.29
N TRP A 249 -4.34 -26.32 6.17
CA TRP A 249 -4.79 -25.71 4.91
C TRP A 249 -6.19 -26.16 4.47
N ASP A 250 -6.49 -27.46 4.60
CA ASP A 250 -7.77 -28.04 4.17
C ASP A 250 -8.96 -27.67 5.05
N ALA A 251 -8.69 -27.22 6.27
CA ALA A 251 -9.74 -26.80 7.21
C ALA A 251 -10.15 -25.33 7.00
N LEU A 252 -9.34 -24.51 6.33
CA LEU A 252 -9.62 -23.09 6.08
C LEU A 252 -10.84 -22.89 5.16
N TYR A 253 -11.63 -21.85 5.42
CA TYR A 253 -12.78 -21.52 4.58
C TYR A 253 -12.33 -21.11 3.18
N PRO A 254 -12.82 -21.76 2.09
CA PRO A 254 -12.40 -21.47 0.71
C PRO A 254 -13.06 -20.18 0.18
N ILE A 255 -12.92 -19.08 0.93
CA ILE A 255 -13.53 -17.79 0.68
C ILE A 255 -12.43 -16.74 0.67
N LEU A 256 -12.41 -15.90 -0.37
CA LEU A 256 -11.57 -14.71 -0.46
C LEU A 256 -12.11 -13.60 0.45
N ILE A 257 -11.39 -13.30 1.53
CA ILE A 257 -11.83 -12.34 2.54
C ILE A 257 -11.17 -10.97 2.35
N TRP A 258 -11.97 -9.90 2.50
CA TRP A 258 -11.45 -8.53 2.65
C TRP A 258 -12.27 -7.69 3.62
N ARG A 259 -11.56 -6.92 4.45
CA ARG A 259 -12.13 -5.90 5.33
C ARG A 259 -11.26 -4.64 5.26
N GLY A 260 -11.87 -3.48 4.99
CA GLY A 260 -11.12 -2.22 4.90
C GLY A 260 -12.00 -0.98 4.94
N SER A 261 -11.39 0.21 4.86
CA SER A 261 -12.14 1.47 4.82
C SER A 261 -12.39 1.92 3.39
N ASP A 262 -13.47 2.65 3.15
CA ASP A 262 -13.70 3.34 1.88
C ASP A 262 -12.76 4.54 1.79
N TYR A 263 -11.87 4.53 0.78
CA TYR A 263 -10.80 5.50 0.61
C TYR A 263 -10.55 5.71 -0.88
N SER A 264 -9.98 6.86 -1.24
CA SER A 264 -9.58 7.12 -2.62
C SER A 264 -8.45 6.16 -3.06
N PHE A 265 -8.32 5.95 -4.36
CA PHE A 265 -7.32 5.07 -4.94
C PHE A 265 -6.42 5.88 -5.88
N LEU A 266 -5.13 6.01 -5.54
CA LEU A 266 -4.07 6.64 -6.34
C LEU A 266 -4.53 7.82 -7.21
N THR A 267 -5.21 8.81 -6.61
CA THR A 267 -6.06 9.80 -7.32
C THR A 267 -5.38 10.54 -8.48
N CYS A 268 -4.07 10.79 -8.42
CA CYS A 268 -3.37 11.44 -9.53
C CYS A 268 -3.20 10.54 -10.76
N ILE A 269 -2.94 9.25 -10.56
CA ILE A 269 -2.79 8.27 -11.66
C ILE A 269 -4.16 7.78 -12.10
N GLN A 270 -4.99 7.38 -11.13
CA GLN A 270 -6.29 6.78 -11.32
C GLN A 270 -7.42 7.82 -11.13
N HIS A 271 -7.41 8.87 -11.95
CA HIS A 271 -8.32 10.02 -11.80
C HIS A 271 -9.79 9.73 -12.15
N ARG A 272 -10.10 8.60 -12.81
CA ARG A 272 -11.45 8.23 -13.25
C ARG A 272 -12.18 7.31 -12.29
N VAL A 273 -11.47 6.70 -11.34
CA VAL A 273 -12.07 5.81 -10.34
C VAL A 273 -12.43 6.60 -9.10
N LEU A 274 -13.67 6.47 -8.63
CA LEU A 274 -14.21 7.24 -7.52
C LEU A 274 -14.91 6.30 -6.53
N PRO A 275 -14.93 6.63 -5.22
CA PRO A 275 -15.83 5.98 -4.28
C PRO A 275 -17.27 6.09 -4.78
N VAL A 276 -18.05 5.01 -4.62
CA VAL A 276 -19.44 4.96 -5.07
C VAL A 276 -20.30 5.91 -4.24
N GLU A 277 -21.18 6.65 -4.91
CA GLU A 277 -22.23 7.47 -4.32
C GLU A 277 -23.60 6.98 -4.83
N TRP A 278 -24.52 6.66 -3.91
CA TRP A 278 -25.80 6.04 -4.24
C TRP A 278 -26.59 6.78 -5.33
N ASN A 279 -26.80 8.09 -5.15
CA ASN A 279 -27.58 8.90 -6.08
C ASN A 279 -26.91 9.07 -7.45
N ARG A 280 -25.57 9.12 -7.48
CA ARG A 280 -24.79 9.30 -8.71
C ARG A 280 -24.75 8.03 -9.53
N ASP A 281 -24.45 6.91 -8.86
CA ASP A 281 -24.06 5.68 -9.54
C ASP A 281 -25.16 4.62 -9.56
N ILE A 282 -26.09 4.61 -8.61
CA ILE A 282 -27.05 3.50 -8.43
C ILE A 282 -28.49 3.92 -8.73
N ALA A 283 -29.00 4.94 -8.04
CA ALA A 283 -30.43 5.24 -7.96
C ALA A 283 -31.11 5.41 -9.33
N SER A 284 -30.44 6.05 -10.30
CA SER A 284 -30.98 6.29 -11.63
C SER A 284 -31.16 5.00 -12.46
N GLN A 285 -30.35 3.98 -12.20
CA GLN A 285 -30.36 2.72 -12.95
C GLN A 285 -31.50 1.79 -12.52
N LEU A 286 -31.99 1.91 -11.28
CA LEU A 286 -33.02 1.01 -10.72
C LEU A 286 -34.36 1.10 -11.46
N SER A 287 -34.67 2.25 -12.06
CA SER A 287 -35.87 2.41 -12.90
C SER A 287 -35.91 1.44 -14.09
N GLN A 288 -34.74 1.00 -14.58
CA GLN A 288 -34.62 0.07 -15.70
C GLN A 288 -34.26 -1.36 -15.25
N LEU A 289 -33.43 -1.50 -14.22
CA LEU A 289 -32.93 -2.80 -13.75
C LEU A 289 -33.89 -3.52 -12.78
N GLY A 290 -34.82 -2.79 -12.17
CA GLY A 290 -35.69 -3.29 -11.11
C GLY A 290 -35.33 -2.74 -9.73
N ASN A 291 -36.09 -3.14 -8.72
CA ASN A 291 -36.01 -2.59 -7.36
C ASN A 291 -35.70 -3.69 -6.32
N ASP A 292 -34.65 -4.49 -6.59
CA ASP A 292 -34.21 -5.58 -5.73
C ASP A 292 -32.67 -5.61 -5.57
N ALA A 293 -32.17 -6.54 -4.75
CA ALA A 293 -30.74 -6.71 -4.49
C ALA A 293 -29.92 -6.97 -5.77
N ARG A 294 -30.49 -7.72 -6.73
CA ARG A 294 -29.84 -8.07 -7.99
C ARG A 294 -29.69 -6.84 -8.87
N ALA A 295 -30.71 -5.98 -8.93
CA ALA A 295 -30.66 -4.71 -9.65
C ALA A 295 -29.57 -3.79 -9.09
N VAL A 296 -29.42 -3.69 -7.77
CA VAL A 296 -28.33 -2.91 -7.14
C VAL A 296 -26.96 -3.50 -7.46
N ALA A 297 -26.80 -4.83 -7.37
CA ALA A 297 -25.55 -5.48 -7.72
C ALA A 297 -25.20 -5.29 -9.21
N LEU A 298 -26.17 -5.38 -10.12
CA LEU A 298 -26.00 -5.10 -11.55
C LEU A 298 -25.65 -3.62 -11.81
N ALA A 299 -26.27 -2.69 -11.08
CA ALA A 299 -25.96 -1.25 -11.19
C ALA A 299 -24.50 -0.96 -10.83
N LEU A 300 -23.96 -1.64 -9.78
CA LEU A 300 -22.53 -1.58 -9.45
C LEU A 300 -21.67 -2.15 -10.58
N MET A 301 -22.05 -3.30 -11.16
CA MET A 301 -21.31 -3.89 -12.28
C MET A 301 -21.33 -3.02 -13.55
N ASN A 302 -22.41 -2.28 -13.80
CA ASN A 302 -22.53 -1.38 -14.96
C ASN A 302 -21.56 -0.19 -14.91
N VAL A 303 -21.10 0.20 -13.72
CA VAL A 303 -20.11 1.28 -13.51
C VAL A 303 -18.72 0.75 -13.17
N TRP A 304 -18.43 -0.51 -13.47
CA TRP A 304 -17.19 -1.21 -13.11
C TRP A 304 -15.92 -0.40 -13.36
N ASP A 305 -15.79 0.22 -14.53
CA ASP A 305 -14.59 0.98 -14.92
C ASP A 305 -14.36 2.24 -14.08
N ASN A 306 -15.39 2.74 -13.39
CA ASN A 306 -15.34 3.89 -12.50
C ASN A 306 -15.22 3.51 -11.02
N LEU A 307 -15.33 2.22 -10.69
CA LEU A 307 -15.22 1.75 -9.31
C LEU A 307 -13.76 1.76 -8.84
N THR A 308 -13.54 2.19 -7.60
CA THR A 308 -12.27 1.89 -6.93
C THR A 308 -12.12 0.37 -6.77
N PRO A 309 -10.89 -0.15 -6.69
CA PRO A 309 -10.63 -1.58 -6.43
C PRO A 309 -11.38 -2.15 -5.22
N ARG A 310 -11.60 -1.32 -4.19
CA ARG A 310 -12.37 -1.71 -2.99
C ARG A 310 -13.85 -1.88 -3.28
N TRP A 311 -14.44 -0.96 -4.05
CA TRP A 311 -15.83 -1.07 -4.51
C TRP A 311 -16.03 -2.19 -5.54
N LYS A 312 -15.03 -2.48 -6.36
CA LYS A 312 -15.03 -3.66 -7.24
C LYS A 312 -15.14 -4.96 -6.46
N ALA A 313 -14.34 -5.11 -5.41
CA ALA A 313 -14.40 -6.29 -4.55
C ALA A 313 -15.76 -6.42 -3.82
N THR A 314 -16.32 -5.32 -3.30
CA THR A 314 -17.64 -5.36 -2.66
C THR A 314 -18.76 -5.67 -3.66
N ALA A 315 -18.69 -5.17 -4.89
CA ALA A 315 -19.62 -5.51 -5.97
C ALA A 315 -19.54 -7.00 -6.35
N LEU A 316 -18.33 -7.54 -6.50
CA LEU A 316 -18.12 -8.99 -6.71
C LEU A 316 -18.68 -9.82 -5.55
N SER A 317 -18.53 -9.36 -4.30
CA SER A 317 -19.08 -10.04 -3.13
C SER A 317 -20.61 -10.01 -3.07
N ALA A 318 -21.22 -8.87 -3.44
CA ALA A 318 -22.66 -8.76 -3.58
C ALA A 318 -23.18 -9.77 -4.60
N MET A 319 -22.56 -9.82 -5.79
CA MET A 319 -22.95 -10.76 -6.85
C MET A 319 -22.77 -12.22 -6.41
N ALA A 320 -21.61 -12.57 -5.83
CA ALA A 320 -21.32 -13.93 -5.38
C ALA A 320 -22.32 -14.44 -4.33
N LYS A 321 -22.77 -13.57 -3.42
CA LYS A 321 -23.80 -13.92 -2.42
C LYS A 321 -25.16 -14.15 -3.05
N LEU A 322 -25.54 -13.33 -4.03
CA LEU A 322 -26.81 -13.49 -4.75
C LEU A 322 -26.81 -14.76 -5.60
N ASP A 323 -25.71 -15.05 -6.32
CA ASP A 323 -25.56 -16.27 -7.10
C ASP A 323 -25.75 -17.54 -6.23
N VAL A 324 -25.18 -17.55 -5.01
CA VAL A 324 -25.38 -18.66 -4.07
C VAL A 324 -26.83 -18.77 -3.59
N ARG A 325 -27.49 -17.63 -3.31
CA ARG A 325 -28.92 -17.62 -2.93
C ARG A 325 -29.80 -18.18 -4.06
N ASP A 326 -29.54 -17.76 -5.29
CA ASP A 326 -30.26 -18.20 -6.48
C ASP A 326 -30.07 -19.71 -6.72
N MET A 327 -28.87 -20.25 -6.47
CA MET A 327 -28.60 -21.69 -6.58
C MET A 327 -29.30 -22.53 -5.50
N ILE A 328 -29.39 -22.03 -4.26
CA ILE A 328 -30.10 -22.71 -3.16
C ILE A 328 -31.60 -22.83 -3.47
N GLY A 329 -32.19 -21.81 -4.10
CA GLY A 329 -33.60 -21.83 -4.52
C GLY A 329 -33.92 -22.86 -5.62
N VAL A 330 -32.91 -23.44 -6.27
CA VAL A 330 -33.06 -24.35 -7.43
C VAL A 330 -32.73 -25.81 -7.10
N SER A 331 -32.09 -26.12 -5.97
CA SER A 331 -31.57 -27.45 -5.68
C SER A 331 -31.86 -27.94 -4.25
N GLU A 332 -32.96 -28.68 -4.07
CA GLU A 332 -33.28 -29.38 -2.80
C GLU A 332 -32.28 -30.50 -2.43
N ASN A 333 -31.35 -30.90 -3.32
CA ASN A 333 -30.62 -32.17 -3.19
C ASN A 333 -29.07 -32.11 -3.16
N ARG A 334 -28.44 -30.96 -2.86
CA ARG A 334 -26.97 -30.90 -2.72
C ARG A 334 -26.53 -30.75 -1.26
N LYS A 335 -25.96 -31.83 -0.71
CA LYS A 335 -25.42 -31.95 0.66
C LYS A 335 -24.17 -31.08 0.97
N ARG A 336 -23.67 -30.26 0.03
CA ARG A 336 -22.58 -29.30 0.30
C ARG A 336 -23.16 -27.89 0.38
N LYS A 337 -23.04 -27.27 1.55
CA LYS A 337 -23.38 -25.85 1.77
C LYS A 337 -22.55 -25.00 0.82
N GLN A 338 -23.17 -24.48 -0.25
CA GLN A 338 -22.50 -23.55 -1.15
C GLN A 338 -22.25 -22.25 -0.38
N VAL A 339 -21.01 -21.78 -0.44
CA VAL A 339 -20.57 -20.52 0.16
C VAL A 339 -20.12 -19.58 -0.96
N PRO A 340 -20.30 -18.26 -0.81
CA PRO A 340 -19.78 -17.31 -1.79
C PRO A 340 -18.26 -17.39 -1.83
N TRP A 341 -17.69 -17.33 -3.03
CA TRP A 341 -16.24 -17.43 -3.22
C TRP A 341 -15.48 -16.20 -2.68
N ILE A 342 -16.15 -15.06 -2.48
CA ILE A 342 -15.59 -13.82 -1.94
C ILE A 342 -16.54 -13.15 -0.93
N ASP A 343 -15.97 -12.69 0.18
CA ASP A 343 -16.64 -11.85 1.18
C ASP A 343 -15.83 -10.59 1.43
N ALA A 344 -16.16 -9.51 0.71
CA ALA A 344 -15.49 -8.22 0.80
C ALA A 344 -16.44 -7.17 1.36
N LYS A 345 -16.05 -6.50 2.45
CA LYS A 345 -16.90 -5.47 3.11
C LYS A 345 -16.09 -4.29 3.62
N PHE A 346 -16.70 -3.11 3.56
CA PHE A 346 -16.20 -1.95 4.29
C PHE A 346 -16.41 -2.10 5.79
N VAL A 347 -15.46 -1.63 6.59
CA VAL A 347 -15.57 -1.53 8.05
C VAL A 347 -15.97 -0.11 8.42
N ILE A 348 -17.11 0.02 9.06
CA ILE A 348 -17.61 1.30 9.57
C ILE A 348 -16.90 1.61 10.88
N LYS A 349 -16.04 2.63 10.87
CA LYS A 349 -15.31 3.03 12.08
C LYS A 349 -16.19 3.90 12.97
N SER A 350 -16.35 3.49 14.22
CA SER A 350 -16.86 4.34 15.31
C SER A 350 -15.74 5.16 15.98
N HIS A 351 -14.47 4.81 15.75
CA HIS A 351 -13.30 5.50 16.30
C HIS A 351 -12.19 5.64 15.26
N VAL A 352 -11.54 6.81 15.23
CA VAL A 352 -10.36 7.11 14.39
C VAL A 352 -9.28 7.70 15.28
N HIS A 353 -8.12 7.03 15.36
CA HIS A 353 -7.00 7.42 16.24
C HIS A 353 -7.41 7.63 17.72
N GLY A 354 -8.28 6.75 18.24
CA GLY A 354 -8.78 6.84 19.62
C GLY A 354 -9.87 7.90 19.84
N VAL A 355 -10.20 8.69 18.81
CA VAL A 355 -11.27 9.69 18.86
C VAL A 355 -12.55 9.08 18.32
N SER A 356 -13.64 9.15 19.09
CA SER A 356 -14.96 8.76 18.63
C SER A 356 -15.37 9.64 17.43
N VAL A 357 -15.84 9.00 16.36
CA VAL A 357 -16.35 9.66 15.17
C VAL A 357 -17.76 9.18 14.91
N MET A 358 -18.62 10.07 14.39
CA MET A 358 -19.95 9.66 13.92
C MET A 358 -19.77 8.60 12.82
N PRO A 359 -20.27 7.37 13.03
CA PRO A 359 -20.22 6.33 12.02
C PRO A 359 -20.90 6.81 10.74
N LYS A 360 -20.23 6.72 9.57
CA LYS A 360 -20.85 7.05 8.28
C LYS A 360 -21.79 5.92 7.79
N VAL A 361 -22.71 5.50 8.65
CA VAL A 361 -23.65 4.39 8.37
C VAL A 361 -24.59 4.79 7.24
N ASP A 362 -25.07 6.04 7.24
CA ASP A 362 -26.01 6.60 6.26
C ASP A 362 -25.53 6.43 4.80
N ARG A 363 -24.21 6.39 4.55
CA ARG A 363 -23.66 6.17 3.19
C ARG A 363 -23.99 4.79 2.64
N TYR A 364 -24.05 3.78 3.51
CA TYR A 364 -24.24 2.37 3.13
C TYR A 364 -25.68 1.89 3.35
N GLU A 365 -26.50 2.63 4.11
CA GLU A 365 -27.88 2.26 4.44
C GLU A 365 -28.72 1.92 3.20
N PRO A 366 -28.70 2.70 2.09
CA PRO A 366 -29.49 2.36 0.92
C PRO A 366 -29.12 1.00 0.29
N PHE A 367 -27.86 0.58 0.39
CA PHE A 367 -27.47 -0.76 -0.10
C PHE A 367 -28.06 -1.85 0.80
N HIS A 368 -28.04 -1.64 2.11
CA HIS A 368 -28.57 -2.57 3.10
C HIS A 368 -30.09 -2.71 3.00
N GLU A 369 -30.83 -1.62 2.79
CA GLU A 369 -32.28 -1.61 2.56
C GLU A 369 -32.69 -2.49 1.38
N PHE A 370 -31.84 -2.55 0.34
CA PHE A 370 -32.02 -3.41 -0.82
C PHE A 370 -31.44 -4.83 -0.64
N GLY A 371 -30.95 -5.18 0.54
CA GLY A 371 -30.40 -6.50 0.85
C GLY A 371 -28.96 -6.74 0.36
N VAL A 372 -28.22 -5.68 0.05
CA VAL A 372 -26.81 -5.73 -0.40
C VAL A 372 -25.87 -5.29 0.73
N GLU A 373 -25.22 -6.26 1.37
CA GLU A 373 -24.31 -6.02 2.51
C GLU A 373 -22.90 -5.58 2.06
N VAL A 374 -22.71 -4.30 1.77
CA VAL A 374 -21.40 -3.72 1.38
C VAL A 374 -20.52 -3.32 2.56
N ALA A 375 -21.08 -3.24 3.77
CA ALA A 375 -20.38 -2.78 4.97
C ALA A 375 -20.68 -3.67 6.20
N THR A 376 -19.84 -3.56 7.22
CA THR A 376 -19.96 -4.23 8.51
C THR A 376 -19.54 -3.29 9.64
N GLY A 377 -20.06 -3.51 10.85
CA GLY A 377 -19.76 -2.70 12.03
C GLY A 377 -18.30 -2.88 12.49
N ASP A 378 -18.02 -4.00 13.16
CA ASP A 378 -16.71 -4.20 13.77
C ASP A 378 -15.66 -4.76 12.80
N LYS A 379 -14.40 -4.41 13.08
CA LYS A 379 -13.25 -5.03 12.42
C LYS A 379 -13.16 -6.50 12.79
N MET A 380 -12.76 -7.32 11.84
CA MET A 380 -12.32 -8.68 12.15
C MET A 380 -10.94 -8.65 12.81
N THR A 381 -10.77 -9.48 13.83
CA THR A 381 -9.44 -9.71 14.44
C THR A 381 -8.55 -10.52 13.50
N LEU A 382 -7.24 -10.51 13.72
CA LEU A 382 -6.32 -11.38 12.96
C LEU A 382 -6.68 -12.86 13.12
N SER A 383 -7.15 -13.27 14.31
CA SER A 383 -7.69 -14.61 14.58
C SER A 383 -8.86 -14.96 13.66
N GLN A 384 -9.85 -14.07 13.56
CA GLN A 384 -11.01 -14.28 12.72
C GLN A 384 -10.65 -14.33 11.23
N LEU A 385 -9.73 -13.46 10.80
CA LEU A 385 -9.23 -13.46 9.42
C LEU A 385 -8.45 -14.74 9.11
N SER A 386 -7.64 -15.25 10.03
CA SER A 386 -6.81 -16.46 9.81
C SER A 386 -7.58 -17.75 9.51
N LYS A 387 -8.92 -17.75 9.66
CA LYS A 387 -9.80 -18.89 9.34
C LYS A 387 -10.11 -19.00 7.83
N TYR A 388 -9.69 -18.04 7.02
CA TYR A 388 -9.99 -17.97 5.59
C TYR A 388 -8.78 -18.42 4.77
N LYS A 389 -9.04 -19.22 3.73
CA LYS A 389 -8.00 -19.76 2.85
C LYS A 389 -7.40 -18.71 1.95
N TYR A 390 -8.18 -17.69 1.57
CA TYR A 390 -7.74 -16.68 0.62
C TYR A 390 -7.94 -15.28 1.18
N HIS A 391 -6.90 -14.46 1.04
CA HIS A 391 -6.86 -13.10 1.52
C HIS A 391 -6.56 -12.16 0.36
N ILE A 392 -7.20 -11.01 0.28
CA ILE A 392 -6.78 -9.94 -0.65
C ILE A 392 -6.43 -8.68 0.13
N ASP A 393 -5.32 -8.03 -0.21
CA ASP A 393 -5.02 -6.69 0.28
C ASP A 393 -5.34 -5.67 -0.80
N LEU A 394 -6.42 -4.90 -0.64
CA LEU A 394 -6.84 -3.93 -1.66
C LEU A 394 -6.21 -2.56 -1.40
N GLY A 395 -5.42 -2.11 -2.37
CA GLY A 395 -4.82 -0.80 -2.37
C GLY A 395 -5.78 0.38 -2.19
N GLY A 396 -5.23 1.49 -1.66
CA GLY A 396 -5.92 2.76 -1.46
C GLY A 396 -5.06 3.93 -1.91
N GLY A 397 -4.95 4.97 -1.08
CA GLY A 397 -4.28 6.21 -1.44
C GLY A 397 -2.79 6.08 -1.76
N GLY A 398 -2.10 5.06 -1.23
CA GLY A 398 -0.71 4.72 -1.56
C GLY A 398 -0.53 3.29 -2.08
N GLY A 399 -1.58 2.68 -2.61
CA GLY A 399 -1.56 1.26 -2.92
C GLY A 399 -1.83 0.41 -1.69
N THR A 400 -1.32 -0.83 -1.67
CA THR A 400 -1.45 -1.76 -0.54
C THR A 400 -0.55 -1.34 0.61
N SER A 401 -0.99 -1.58 1.84
CA SER A 401 -0.28 -1.06 3.02
C SER A 401 0.66 -2.10 3.61
N TRP A 402 1.82 -1.66 4.11
CA TRP A 402 2.76 -2.50 4.87
C TRP A 402 2.11 -3.47 5.86
N LEU A 403 1.31 -2.97 6.82
CA LEU A 403 0.59 -3.83 7.78
C LEU A 403 -0.39 -4.77 7.07
N GLY A 404 -1.22 -4.23 6.17
CA GLY A 404 -2.25 -4.99 5.48
C GLY A 404 -1.72 -6.13 4.62
N THR A 405 -0.55 -5.94 4.00
CA THR A 405 0.10 -6.95 3.16
C THR A 405 0.87 -7.96 4.01
N LEU A 406 1.72 -7.52 4.95
CA LEU A 406 2.51 -8.45 5.77
C LEU A 406 1.64 -9.29 6.71
N ASP A 407 0.62 -8.71 7.34
CA ASP A 407 -0.28 -9.45 8.22
C ASP A 407 -1.00 -10.57 7.46
N LYS A 408 -1.48 -10.29 6.23
CA LYS A 408 -2.18 -11.28 5.39
C LYS A 408 -1.21 -12.30 4.78
N LEU A 409 0.01 -11.87 4.43
CA LEU A 409 1.05 -12.74 3.91
C LEU A 409 1.54 -13.75 4.96
N GLY A 410 1.51 -13.37 6.24
CA GLY A 410 1.87 -14.22 7.36
C GLY A 410 0.75 -15.14 7.86
N MET A 411 -0.49 -15.02 7.35
CA MET A 411 -1.59 -15.91 7.76
C MET A 411 -1.46 -17.30 7.13
N PRO A 412 -2.11 -18.34 7.69
CA PRO A 412 -2.10 -19.69 7.12
C PRO A 412 -2.79 -19.81 5.74
N GLY A 413 -3.45 -18.74 5.27
CA GLY A 413 -4.07 -18.65 3.96
C GLY A 413 -3.15 -18.01 2.90
N LEU A 414 -3.59 -18.04 1.65
CA LEU A 414 -2.88 -17.49 0.50
C LEU A 414 -3.26 -16.02 0.26
N LEU A 415 -2.24 -15.18 0.10
CA LEU A 415 -2.40 -13.80 -0.32
C LEU A 415 -2.60 -13.68 -1.83
N PHE A 416 -3.71 -13.06 -2.21
CA PHE A 416 -3.97 -12.45 -3.50
C PHE A 416 -3.53 -10.98 -3.40
N HIS A 417 -2.35 -10.66 -3.92
CA HIS A 417 -1.80 -9.33 -3.80
C HIS A 417 -2.30 -8.45 -4.93
N HIS A 418 -3.03 -7.39 -4.61
CA HIS A 418 -3.45 -6.38 -5.57
C HIS A 418 -2.23 -5.57 -6.02
N GLU A 419 -1.77 -5.81 -7.24
CA GLU A 419 -0.62 -5.12 -7.81
C GLU A 419 -1.02 -3.73 -8.27
N THR A 420 -0.66 -2.73 -7.47
CA THR A 420 -0.99 -1.33 -7.77
C THR A 420 0.18 -0.61 -8.44
N SER A 421 -0.08 0.59 -8.96
CA SER A 421 0.90 1.54 -9.48
C SER A 421 1.77 2.18 -8.39
N ALA A 422 1.58 1.81 -7.13
CA ALA A 422 2.41 2.20 -5.99
C ALA A 422 2.96 0.99 -5.24
N LYS A 423 4.05 1.21 -4.49
CA LYS A 423 4.69 0.18 -3.67
C LYS A 423 5.33 0.73 -2.41
N ASP A 424 5.44 -0.12 -1.40
CA ASP A 424 6.28 0.09 -0.22
C ASP A 424 7.67 -0.53 -0.45
N TYR A 425 8.65 -0.14 0.37
CA TYR A 425 10.06 -0.52 0.23
C TYR A 425 10.33 -2.03 0.14
N PHE A 426 9.46 -2.87 0.74
CA PHE A 426 9.62 -4.32 0.80
C PHE A 426 8.94 -5.07 -0.34
N HIS A 427 8.10 -4.41 -1.16
CA HIS A 427 7.34 -5.12 -2.20
C HIS A 427 8.25 -5.77 -3.25
N ASP A 428 9.47 -5.25 -3.46
CA ASP A 428 10.43 -5.87 -4.38
C ASP A 428 11.09 -7.14 -3.78
N GLU A 429 10.91 -7.40 -2.49
CA GLU A 429 11.39 -8.62 -1.82
C GLU A 429 10.39 -9.77 -1.92
N ILE A 430 9.10 -9.47 -2.08
CA ILE A 430 8.05 -10.47 -2.29
C ILE A 430 7.79 -10.65 -3.78
N LEU A 431 7.64 -11.90 -4.22
CA LEU A 431 7.70 -12.25 -5.63
C LEU A 431 6.37 -12.89 -6.06
N PRO A 432 5.80 -12.48 -7.20
CA PRO A 432 4.56 -13.07 -7.70
C PRO A 432 4.77 -14.56 -8.00
N TRP A 433 3.77 -15.37 -7.68
CA TRP A 433 3.76 -16.84 -7.81
C TRP A 433 4.79 -17.59 -6.97
N VAL A 434 5.60 -16.89 -6.17
CA VAL A 434 6.47 -17.49 -5.15
C VAL A 434 5.89 -17.23 -3.76
N HIS A 435 5.59 -15.97 -3.46
CA HIS A 435 5.13 -15.54 -2.14
C HIS A 435 3.62 -15.22 -2.11
N TYR A 436 3.02 -14.92 -3.27
CA TYR A 436 1.61 -14.53 -3.38
C TYR A 436 1.08 -14.76 -4.80
N VAL A 437 -0.24 -14.76 -4.98
CA VAL A 437 -0.89 -14.69 -6.30
C VAL A 437 -1.07 -13.21 -6.69
N PRO A 438 -0.40 -12.69 -7.74
CA PRO A 438 -0.61 -11.30 -8.15
C PRO A 438 -2.05 -11.11 -8.61
N VAL A 439 -2.65 -9.92 -8.52
CA VAL A 439 -3.99 -9.56 -9.04
C VAL A 439 -3.88 -8.21 -9.74
N ASN A 440 -4.49 -8.06 -10.91
CA ASN A 440 -4.42 -6.81 -11.68
C ASN A 440 -4.96 -5.62 -10.88
N GLU A 441 -4.45 -4.42 -11.20
CA GLU A 441 -4.86 -3.17 -10.54
C GLU A 441 -6.38 -2.90 -10.64
N ASP A 442 -7.01 -3.42 -11.69
CA ASP A 442 -8.43 -3.26 -11.97
C ASP A 442 -9.31 -4.44 -11.52
N LEU A 443 -8.73 -5.46 -10.89
CA LEU A 443 -9.36 -6.71 -10.42
C LEU A 443 -9.99 -7.58 -11.53
N SER A 444 -9.71 -7.31 -12.81
CA SER A 444 -10.30 -8.01 -13.95
C SER A 444 -10.07 -9.53 -13.94
N ASP A 445 -8.96 -9.98 -13.34
CA ASP A 445 -8.52 -11.37 -13.29
C ASP A 445 -8.73 -12.04 -11.92
N LEU A 446 -9.39 -11.35 -10.97
CA LEU A 446 -9.51 -11.85 -9.60
C LEU A 446 -10.27 -13.19 -9.53
N LYS A 447 -11.37 -13.32 -10.27
CA LYS A 447 -12.17 -14.55 -10.27
C LYS A 447 -11.39 -15.72 -10.89
N GLU A 448 -10.72 -15.48 -12.01
CA GLU A 448 -9.88 -16.47 -12.69
C GLU A 448 -8.77 -16.98 -11.78
N LYS A 449 -8.10 -16.08 -11.06
CA LYS A 449 -7.04 -16.41 -10.10
C LYS A 449 -7.56 -17.20 -8.91
N TYR A 450 -8.77 -16.88 -8.43
CA TYR A 450 -9.43 -17.67 -7.39
C TYR A 450 -9.71 -19.09 -7.89
N ASP A 451 -10.27 -19.24 -9.10
CA ASP A 451 -10.57 -20.55 -9.68
C ASP A 451 -9.30 -21.38 -9.91
N TRP A 452 -8.21 -20.73 -10.31
CA TRP A 452 -6.90 -21.37 -10.38
C TRP A 452 -6.47 -21.90 -9.01
N ALA A 453 -6.59 -21.13 -7.93
CA ALA A 453 -6.17 -21.56 -6.60
C ALA A 453 -7.00 -22.74 -6.07
N GLU A 454 -8.32 -22.74 -6.33
CA GLU A 454 -9.18 -23.88 -5.98
C GLU A 454 -8.87 -25.13 -6.80
N ALA A 455 -8.49 -24.98 -8.07
CA ALA A 455 -8.11 -26.10 -8.94
C ALA A 455 -6.69 -26.64 -8.68
N ASN A 456 -5.82 -25.85 -8.05
CA ASN A 456 -4.40 -26.14 -7.80
C ASN A 456 -4.06 -25.93 -6.31
N SER A 457 -4.81 -26.62 -5.43
CA SER A 457 -4.77 -26.41 -3.98
C SER A 457 -3.38 -26.66 -3.36
N ASP A 458 -2.63 -27.65 -3.85
CA ASP A 458 -1.30 -27.98 -3.35
C ASP A 458 -0.28 -26.89 -3.72
N GLU A 459 -0.33 -26.41 -4.97
CA GLU A 459 0.49 -25.28 -5.43
C GLU A 459 0.13 -23.98 -4.70
N ALA A 460 -1.16 -23.72 -4.51
CA ALA A 460 -1.65 -22.57 -3.74
C ALA A 460 -1.14 -22.59 -2.29
N ARG A 461 -1.12 -23.78 -1.66
CA ARG A 461 -0.54 -23.98 -0.33
C ARG A 461 0.97 -23.70 -0.31
N GLN A 462 1.72 -24.20 -1.28
CA GLN A 462 3.17 -23.95 -1.35
C GLN A 462 3.50 -22.45 -1.42
N ILE A 463 2.72 -21.68 -2.19
CA ILE A 463 2.87 -20.22 -2.27
C ILE A 463 2.54 -19.56 -0.92
N SER A 464 1.47 -20.00 -0.25
CA SER A 464 1.11 -19.51 1.10
C SER A 464 2.20 -19.81 2.13
N ASP A 465 2.74 -21.03 2.13
CA ASP A 465 3.81 -21.45 3.03
C ASP A 465 5.09 -20.63 2.80
N ALA A 466 5.44 -20.35 1.54
CA ALA A 466 6.59 -19.50 1.18
C ALA A 466 6.39 -18.05 1.63
N GLY A 467 5.21 -17.46 1.40
CA GLY A 467 4.86 -16.12 1.90
C GLY A 467 4.94 -16.02 3.42
N THR A 468 4.38 -17.00 4.12
CA THR A 468 4.44 -17.13 5.58
C THR A 468 5.89 -17.20 6.07
N LYS A 469 6.72 -18.00 5.40
CA LYS A 469 8.13 -18.17 5.73
C LYS A 469 8.91 -16.86 5.56
N TYR A 470 8.64 -16.09 4.50
CA TYR A 470 9.21 -14.76 4.34
C TYR A 470 8.88 -13.86 5.54
N VAL A 471 7.62 -13.79 5.99
CA VAL A 471 7.21 -12.97 7.15
C VAL A 471 7.90 -13.43 8.43
N GLN A 472 8.00 -14.74 8.67
CA GLN A 472 8.72 -15.29 9.84
C GLN A 472 10.19 -14.89 9.84
N ASN A 473 10.86 -14.98 8.68
CA ASN A 473 12.28 -14.70 8.54
C ASN A 473 12.62 -13.22 8.78
N ARG A 474 11.68 -12.27 8.63
CA ARG A 474 11.89 -10.85 8.95
C ARG A 474 12.28 -10.60 10.40
N SER A 475 11.95 -11.52 11.31
CA SER A 475 12.33 -11.47 12.72
C SER A 475 13.72 -12.04 13.00
N GLU A 476 14.43 -12.56 12.00
CA GLU A 476 15.80 -13.04 12.19
C GLU A 476 16.78 -11.86 12.28
N PRO A 477 17.70 -11.83 13.26
CA PRO A 477 18.65 -10.71 13.45
C PRO A 477 19.39 -10.30 12.19
N GLU A 478 19.85 -11.26 11.40
CA GLU A 478 20.58 -10.97 10.17
C GLU A 478 19.67 -10.36 9.09
N VAL A 479 18.41 -10.79 8.98
CA VAL A 479 17.45 -10.21 8.04
C VAL A 479 17.10 -8.78 8.45
N MET A 480 16.86 -8.54 9.74
CA MET A 480 16.61 -7.19 10.26
C MET A 480 17.81 -6.26 10.02
N ARG A 481 19.03 -6.74 10.27
CA ARG A 481 20.27 -6.00 9.98
C ARG A 481 20.38 -5.64 8.51
N GLN A 482 20.15 -6.60 7.61
CA GLN A 482 20.21 -6.38 6.17
C GLN A 482 19.16 -5.35 5.72
N SER A 483 17.92 -5.44 6.21
CA SER A 483 16.89 -4.45 5.90
C SER A 483 17.24 -3.05 6.43
N TYR A 484 17.80 -2.95 7.65
CA TYR A 484 18.26 -1.70 8.24
C TYR A 484 19.37 -1.06 7.41
N GLU A 485 20.42 -1.81 7.10
CA GLU A 485 21.56 -1.34 6.31
C GLU A 485 21.13 -0.92 4.90
N ARG A 486 20.33 -1.75 4.22
CA ARG A 486 19.95 -1.54 2.82
C ARG A 486 19.00 -0.37 2.63
N TYR A 487 17.89 -0.33 3.36
CA TYR A 487 16.83 0.63 3.08
C TYR A 487 16.98 1.93 3.85
N PHE A 488 17.71 1.92 4.98
CA PHE A 488 17.89 3.10 5.81
C PHE A 488 19.30 3.65 5.67
N ILE A 489 20.33 2.94 6.13
CA ILE A 489 21.69 3.51 6.19
C ILE A 489 22.29 3.78 4.81
N HIS A 490 22.15 2.86 3.86
CA HIS A 490 22.65 3.06 2.51
C HIS A 490 21.93 4.21 1.78
N SER A 491 20.61 4.34 1.96
CA SER A 491 19.82 5.48 1.47
C SER A 491 20.33 6.81 2.02
N LEU A 492 20.57 6.90 3.33
CA LEU A 492 21.11 8.10 3.96
C LEU A 492 22.52 8.42 3.46
N ARG A 493 23.38 7.41 3.32
CA ARG A 493 24.75 7.58 2.79
C ARG A 493 24.73 8.18 1.38
N ASN A 494 23.86 7.67 0.51
CA ASN A 494 23.78 8.13 -0.88
C ASN A 494 23.32 9.59 -0.97
N VAL A 495 22.36 9.99 -0.14
CA VAL A 495 21.90 11.39 -0.07
C VAL A 495 23.01 12.29 0.46
N LEU A 496 23.70 11.88 1.53
CA LEU A 496 24.81 12.65 2.11
C LEU A 496 25.99 12.83 1.14
N ALA A 497 26.29 11.81 0.35
CA ALA A 497 27.36 11.83 -0.65
C ALA A 497 27.01 12.70 -1.87
N ALA A 498 25.73 12.82 -2.21
CA ALA A 498 25.26 13.64 -3.32
C ALA A 498 25.13 15.14 -2.96
N TYR A 499 25.04 15.48 -1.67
CA TYR A 499 24.91 16.86 -1.23
C TYR A 499 26.18 17.67 -1.47
N VAL A 500 26.02 18.84 -2.08
CA VAL A 500 27.09 19.83 -2.26
C VAL A 500 26.85 20.97 -1.27
N PRO A 501 27.69 21.09 -0.21
CA PRO A 501 27.60 22.21 0.72
C PRO A 501 27.75 23.55 -0.01
N MET A 502 27.09 24.56 0.51
CA MET A 502 27.32 25.94 0.14
C MET A 502 28.79 26.26 0.45
N SER A 503 29.48 26.80 -0.55
CA SER A 503 30.76 27.47 -0.31
C SER A 503 30.61 28.54 0.79
N ASP A 504 31.69 28.94 1.46
CA ASP A 504 31.72 30.05 2.44
C ASP A 504 31.35 31.45 1.88
N ARG A 505 30.79 31.49 0.68
CA ARG A 505 30.19 32.67 0.06
C ARG A 505 29.01 33.15 0.92
N VAL A 506 29.17 34.37 1.43
CA VAL A 506 28.18 35.07 2.25
C VAL A 506 26.83 35.16 1.53
N GLU A 507 26.83 35.34 0.22
CA GLU A 507 25.62 35.47 -0.60
C GLU A 507 24.75 34.22 -0.56
N ALA A 508 25.34 33.02 -0.61
CA ALA A 508 24.60 31.76 -0.56
C ALA A 508 23.93 31.56 0.81
N LYS A 509 24.66 31.90 1.89
CA LYS A 509 24.14 31.85 3.26
C LYS A 509 22.96 32.83 3.47
N ILE A 510 23.04 34.04 2.89
CA ILE A 510 21.92 35.01 2.92
C ILE A 510 20.71 34.49 2.15
N GLN A 511 20.90 33.98 0.92
CA GLN A 511 19.81 33.44 0.10
C GLN A 511 19.10 32.27 0.80
N MET A 512 19.86 31.38 1.45
CA MET A 512 19.29 30.29 2.24
C MET A 512 18.45 30.83 3.40
N ALA A 513 18.95 31.81 4.16
CA ALA A 513 18.23 32.38 5.29
C ALA A 513 16.91 33.06 4.86
N GLU A 514 16.94 33.83 3.77
CA GLU A 514 15.74 34.45 3.18
C GLU A 514 14.74 33.40 2.68
N TRP A 515 15.24 32.29 2.13
CA TRP A 515 14.39 31.19 1.68
C TRP A 515 13.77 30.45 2.86
N LEU A 516 14.55 30.05 3.87
CA LEU A 516 14.07 29.38 5.09
C LEU A 516 13.11 30.26 5.89
N ALA A 517 13.22 31.59 5.82
CA ALA A 517 12.28 32.51 6.46
C ALA A 517 10.84 32.39 5.93
N LYS A 518 10.63 31.77 4.76
CA LYS A 518 9.31 31.44 4.20
C LYS A 518 8.69 30.19 4.83
N TRP A 519 9.47 29.43 5.60
CA TRP A 519 9.07 28.18 6.24
C TRP A 519 8.94 28.36 7.74
N SER A 520 8.06 27.57 8.34
CA SER A 520 7.93 27.52 9.79
C SER A 520 8.93 26.50 10.33
N MET A 521 9.87 26.91 11.20
CA MET A 521 10.70 25.98 11.98
C MET A 521 9.86 25.36 13.09
N VAL A 522 9.89 24.05 13.23
CA VAL A 522 8.90 23.28 14.03
C VAL A 522 9.54 22.32 15.00
N GLY A 523 10.80 21.97 14.77
CA GLY A 523 11.53 20.97 15.54
C GLY A 523 13.02 21.30 15.60
N ARG A 524 13.63 20.98 16.73
CA ARG A 524 15.07 20.98 16.95
C ARG A 524 15.48 19.64 17.52
N CYS A 525 16.54 19.04 17.00
CA CYS A 525 17.08 17.77 17.44
C CYS A 525 18.60 17.87 17.54
N SER A 526 19.16 17.38 18.64
CA SER A 526 20.62 17.26 18.77
C SER A 526 21.16 16.16 17.86
N GLY A 527 20.39 15.07 17.70
CA GLY A 527 20.82 13.83 17.06
C GLY A 527 21.73 12.96 17.96
N TRP A 528 22.06 13.41 19.17
CA TRP A 528 22.81 12.60 20.14
C TRP A 528 21.91 11.58 20.86
N ASP A 529 20.65 11.95 21.03
CA ASP A 529 19.57 11.08 21.45
C ASP A 529 18.42 11.18 20.45
N GLU A 530 17.54 10.17 20.43
CA GLU A 530 16.33 10.18 19.62
C GLU A 530 15.23 11.03 20.29
N LYS A 531 15.60 12.26 20.66
CA LYS A 531 14.68 13.25 21.20
C LYS A 531 14.80 14.53 20.40
N CYS A 532 13.64 15.14 20.18
CA CYS A 532 13.52 16.40 19.49
C CYS A 532 12.57 17.30 20.26
N ALA A 533 12.94 18.56 20.40
CA ALA A 533 12.06 19.61 20.89
C ALA A 533 11.20 20.11 19.73
N PHE A 534 9.92 19.72 19.71
CA PHE A 534 8.95 20.19 18.73
C PHE A 534 8.05 21.28 19.30
N LYS A 535 7.72 22.28 18.49
CA LYS A 535 6.67 23.25 18.80
C LYS A 535 5.36 22.52 19.11
N ASN A 536 4.67 22.97 20.16
CA ASN A 536 3.33 22.51 20.47
C ASN A 536 2.33 23.14 19.50
N TRP A 537 2.07 22.45 18.40
CA TRP A 537 0.96 22.77 17.52
C TRP A 537 -0.33 22.23 18.08
N ARG A 538 -0.95 22.98 18.99
CA ARG A 538 -2.40 22.92 19.11
C ARG A 538 -2.94 23.97 18.18
N ILE A 539 -3.56 23.54 17.08
CA ILE A 539 -4.38 24.46 16.31
C ILE A 539 -5.52 24.84 17.27
N LYS A 540 -5.60 26.11 17.67
CA LYS A 540 -6.72 26.61 18.46
C LYS A 540 -7.99 26.31 17.67
N ALA A 541 -8.93 25.60 18.32
CA ALA A 541 -10.19 25.16 17.73
C ALA A 541 -11.03 26.33 17.20
#